data_AF-A0A2V6T3Y8-F1
#
_entry.id   AF-A0A2V6T3Y8-F1
#
_cell.length_a   1.000
_cell.length_b   1.000
_cell.length_c   1.000
_cell.angle_alpha   90.00
_cell.angle_beta   90.00
_cell.angle_gamma   90.00
#
_symmetry.space_group_name_H-M   'P 1'
#
loop_
_entity.id
_entity.type
_entity.pdbx_description
1 polymer ?
#
loop_
_entity_poly.entity_id
_entity_poly.type
_entity_poly.pdbx_seq_one_letter_code
_entity_poly.pdbx_strand_id
1 'polypeptide(L)'
;MAPFLRVTWAVFRKDLTVERRAKEGINGLAFFALLLLFLFYFTLGPDGERLRAALPGLFWLTFVLAGLLGLGRTFALERENACIDGLVLAPGDKGAIYLGKLLAVSLVMLAMEAVFVAATGFFYNLDI
;
A
#
# COMPACT_ATOMS: atom_id res chain seq x y z
N MET A 1 -19.72 20.82 -5.88
CA MET A 1 -19.34 19.39 -6.06
C MET A 1 -18.29 19.17 -7.14
N ALA A 2 -18.48 19.66 -8.38
CA ALA A 2 -17.49 19.51 -9.47
C ALA A 2 -16.03 19.93 -9.17
N PRO A 3 -15.75 21.05 -8.45
CA PRO A 3 -14.37 21.40 -8.14
C PRO A 3 -13.71 20.48 -7.12
N PHE A 4 -14.48 19.90 -6.19
CA PHE A 4 -14.00 18.96 -5.17
C PHE A 4 -13.46 17.68 -5.83
N LEU A 5 -14.27 17.04 -6.69
CA LEU A 5 -13.88 15.81 -7.39
C LEU A 5 -12.65 16.01 -8.29
N ARG A 6 -12.54 17.19 -8.91
CA ARG A 6 -11.40 17.52 -9.77
C ARG A 6 -10.10 17.65 -8.97
N VAL A 7 -10.15 18.27 -7.78
CA VAL A 7 -9.00 18.36 -6.87
C VAL A 7 -8.61 16.98 -6.36
N THR A 8 -9.57 16.17 -5.90
CA THR A 8 -9.34 14.80 -5.45
C THR A 8 -8.67 13.96 -6.54
N TRP A 9 -9.18 14.00 -7.78
CA TRP A 9 -8.60 13.25 -8.90
C TRP A 9 -7.20 13.74 -9.29
N ALA A 10 -6.97 15.06 -9.23
CA ALA A 10 -5.65 15.63 -9.53
C ALA A 10 -4.60 15.17 -8.51
N VAL A 11 -4.93 15.21 -7.22
CA VAL A 11 -4.05 14.72 -6.14
C VAL A 11 -3.80 13.22 -6.28
N PHE A 12 -4.87 12.44 -6.47
CA PHE A 12 -4.76 10.99 -6.68
C PHE A 12 -3.84 10.62 -7.85
N ARG A 13 -4.02 11.27 -9.01
CA ARG A 13 -3.19 11.01 -10.20
C ARG A 13 -1.74 11.45 -9.99
N LYS A 14 -1.52 12.58 -9.31
CA LYS A 14 -0.18 13.06 -8.95
C LYS A 14 0.52 12.00 -8.08
N ASP A 15 -0.11 11.58 -6.99
CA ASP A 15 0.49 10.64 -6.04
C ASP A 15 0.75 9.28 -6.69
N LEU A 16 -0.17 8.76 -7.52
CA LEU A 16 0.05 7.52 -8.26
C LEU A 16 1.22 7.63 -9.25
N THR A 17 1.43 8.81 -9.85
CA THR A 17 2.55 9.06 -10.76
C THR A 17 3.88 9.14 -10.01
N VAL A 18 3.88 9.80 -8.84
CA VAL A 18 5.04 9.88 -7.94
C VAL A 18 5.42 8.47 -7.48
N GLU A 19 4.44 7.68 -7.04
CA GLU A 19 4.66 6.32 -6.55
C GLU A 19 5.23 5.41 -7.65
N ARG A 20 4.65 5.48 -8.86
CA ARG A 20 5.16 4.75 -10.03
C ARG A 20 6.57 5.15 -10.43
N ARG A 21 6.93 6.43 -10.32
CA ARG A 21 8.27 6.92 -10.68
C ARG A 21 9.31 6.57 -9.64
N ALA A 22 8.95 6.61 -8.35
CA ALA A 22 9.88 6.35 -7.29
C ALA A 22 10.43 4.92 -7.35
N LYS A 23 9.63 3.92 -7.80
CA LYS A 23 9.95 2.47 -7.93
C LYS A 23 10.47 1.77 -6.67
N GLU A 24 11.14 2.47 -5.78
CA GLU A 24 11.68 2.03 -4.50
C GLU A 24 10.58 1.65 -3.50
N GLY A 25 9.45 2.35 -3.50
CA GLY A 25 8.32 2.04 -2.62
C GLY A 25 7.69 0.69 -2.91
N ILE A 26 7.29 0.49 -4.16
CA ILE A 26 6.71 -0.76 -4.64
C ILE A 26 7.72 -1.90 -4.49
N ASN A 27 9.00 -1.67 -4.80
CA ASN A 27 10.03 -2.69 -4.65
C ASN A 27 10.26 -3.07 -3.18
N GLY A 28 10.34 -2.08 -2.27
CA GLY A 28 10.53 -2.33 -0.84
C GLY A 28 9.36 -3.08 -0.22
N LEU A 29 8.13 -2.69 -0.55
CA LEU A 29 6.91 -3.37 -0.09
C LEU A 29 6.79 -4.79 -0.69
N ALA A 30 7.11 -4.97 -1.98
CA ALA A 30 7.09 -6.29 -2.62
C ALA A 30 8.14 -7.22 -2.00
N PHE A 31 9.34 -6.71 -1.74
CA PHE A 31 10.39 -7.48 -1.07
C PHE A 31 9.97 -7.88 0.35
N PHE A 32 9.28 -6.99 1.06
CA PHE A 32 8.75 -7.27 2.38
C PHE A 32 7.66 -8.36 2.36
N ALA A 33 6.73 -8.31 1.41
CA ALA A 33 5.72 -9.34 1.22
C ALA A 33 6.34 -10.71 0.91
N LEU A 34 7.37 -10.74 0.04
CA LEU A 34 8.14 -11.96 -0.24
C LEU A 34 8.88 -12.49 0.98
N LEU A 35 9.49 -11.60 1.78
CA LEU A 35 10.18 -11.97 3.02
C LEU A 35 9.20 -12.61 4.02
N LEU A 36 8.01 -12.03 4.18
CA LEU A 36 6.97 -12.60 5.04
C LEU A 36 6.54 -13.99 4.56
N LEU A 37 6.27 -14.16 3.26
CA LEU A 37 5.97 -15.47 2.67
C LEU A 37 7.05 -16.50 2.99
N PHE A 38 8.31 -16.12 2.84
CA PHE A 38 9.46 -16.98 3.12
C PHE A 38 9.52 -17.37 4.61
N LEU A 39 9.38 -16.40 5.50
CA LEU A 39 9.36 -16.63 6.95
C LEU A 39 8.23 -17.58 7.34
N PHE A 40 7.04 -17.40 6.78
CA PHE A 40 5.91 -18.27 7.06
C PHE A 40 6.07 -19.66 6.47
N TYR A 41 6.61 -19.79 5.26
CA TYR A 41 6.95 -21.09 4.66
C TYR A 41 7.90 -21.88 5.55
N PHE A 42 8.94 -21.22 6.09
CA PHE A 42 9.87 -21.86 7.03
C PHE A 42 9.25 -22.18 8.39
N THR A 43 8.32 -21.36 8.87
CA THR A 43 7.74 -21.49 10.22
C THR A 43 6.62 -22.53 10.27
N LEU A 44 5.74 -22.54 9.26
CA LEU A 44 4.56 -23.41 9.20
C LEU A 44 4.85 -24.73 8.49
N GLY A 45 5.92 -24.78 7.68
CA GLY A 45 6.23 -25.89 6.80
C GLY A 45 5.29 -25.96 5.59
N PRO A 46 5.43 -26.98 4.72
CA PRO A 46 4.61 -27.14 3.51
C PRO A 46 3.17 -27.62 3.80
N ASP A 47 2.77 -27.78 5.07
CA ASP A 47 1.42 -28.22 5.45
C ASP A 47 0.37 -27.13 5.18
N GLY A 48 -0.38 -27.28 4.09
CA GLY A 48 -1.41 -26.33 3.66
C GLY A 48 -2.54 -26.09 4.68
N GLU A 49 -2.83 -27.05 5.57
CA GLU A 49 -3.86 -26.84 6.62
C GLU A 49 -3.42 -25.84 7.69
N ARG A 50 -2.15 -25.88 8.11
CA ARG A 50 -1.61 -24.91 9.09
C ARG A 50 -1.55 -23.52 8.48
N LEU A 51 -1.22 -23.43 7.19
CA LEU A 51 -1.30 -22.17 6.48
C LEU A 51 -2.74 -21.64 6.44
N ARG A 52 -3.72 -22.46 6.04
CA ARG A 52 -5.14 -22.02 5.95
C ARG A 52 -5.65 -21.46 7.27
N ALA A 53 -5.25 -22.05 8.40
CA ALA A 53 -5.57 -21.54 9.72
C ALA A 53 -4.87 -20.19 10.04
N ALA A 54 -3.65 -19.98 9.52
CA ALA A 54 -2.87 -18.76 9.73
C ALA A 54 -3.15 -17.64 8.70
N LEU A 55 -3.73 -17.95 7.54
CA LEU A 55 -4.01 -17.01 6.44
C LEU A 55 -4.72 -15.73 6.89
N PRO A 56 -5.79 -15.77 7.72
CA PRO A 56 -6.47 -14.55 8.16
C PRO A 56 -5.55 -13.66 8.99
N GLY A 57 -4.72 -14.25 9.85
CA GLY A 57 -3.74 -13.51 10.65
C GLY A 57 -2.63 -12.90 9.79
N LEU A 58 -2.15 -13.66 8.79
CA LEU A 58 -1.18 -13.20 7.80
C LEU A 58 -1.69 -11.98 7.04
N PHE A 59 -2.91 -12.06 6.54
CA PHE A 59 -3.57 -11.00 5.79
C PHE A 59 -3.68 -9.70 6.61
N TRP A 60 -4.13 -9.79 7.87
CA TRP A 60 -4.19 -8.62 8.73
C TRP A 60 -2.80 -8.06 9.06
N LEU A 61 -1.81 -8.93 9.26
CA LEU A 61 -0.43 -8.54 9.54
C LEU A 61 0.18 -7.78 8.35
N THR A 62 0.06 -8.33 7.14
CA THR A 62 0.57 -7.72 5.91
C THR A 62 -0.15 -6.41 5.64
N PHE A 63 -1.47 -6.37 5.81
CA PHE A 63 -2.27 -5.17 5.61
C PHE A 63 -1.85 -4.03 6.55
N VAL A 64 -1.69 -4.31 7.85
CA VAL A 64 -1.27 -3.30 8.83
C VAL A 64 0.15 -2.82 8.57
N LEU A 65 1.08 -3.73 8.26
CA LEU A 65 2.47 -3.38 7.94
C LEU A 65 2.57 -2.56 6.65
N ALA A 66 1.82 -2.94 5.62
CA ALA A 66 1.70 -2.18 4.38
C ALA A 66 1.21 -0.75 4.65
N GLY A 67 0.24 -0.60 5.56
CA GLY A 67 -0.28 0.70 5.97
C GLY A 67 0.75 1.54 6.70
N LEU A 68 1.46 0.96 7.67
CA LEU A 68 2.50 1.65 8.43
C LEU A 68 3.64 2.13 7.52
N LEU A 69 4.13 1.25 6.64
CA LEU A 69 5.21 1.57 5.69
C LEU A 69 4.75 2.56 4.62
N GLY A 70 3.58 2.34 4.01
CA GLY A 70 3.03 3.17 2.96
C GLY A 70 2.73 4.60 3.44
N LEU A 71 2.08 4.74 4.59
CA LEU A 71 1.80 6.05 5.20
C LEU A 71 3.10 6.74 5.62
N GLY A 72 3.99 6.03 6.34
CA GLY A 72 5.26 6.59 6.82
C GLY A 72 6.11 7.13 5.68
N ARG A 73 6.21 6.38 4.57
CA ARG A 73 6.95 6.79 3.37
C ARG A 73 6.31 7.99 2.67
N THR A 74 4.98 7.98 2.52
CA THR A 74 4.27 9.09 1.87
C THR A 74 4.46 10.39 2.65
N PHE A 75 4.44 10.34 3.98
CA PHE A 75 4.74 11.51 4.82
C PHE A 75 6.20 11.94 4.76
N ALA A 76 7.14 11.00 4.74
CA ALA A 76 8.57 11.30 4.62
C ALA A 76 8.87 12.05 3.32
N LEU A 77 8.36 11.55 2.19
CA LEU A 77 8.53 12.18 0.87
C LEU A 77 7.94 13.59 0.82
N GLU A 78 6.81 13.85 1.47
CA GLU A 78 6.24 15.18 1.51
C GLU A 78 7.04 16.16 2.36
N ARG A 79 7.62 15.67 3.45
CA ARG A 79 8.48 16.46 4.33
C ARG A 79 9.79 16.83 3.64
N GLU A 80 10.42 15.88 2.95
CA GLU A 80 11.66 16.11 2.20
C GLU A 80 11.46 17.09 1.04
N ASN A 81 10.31 17.04 0.37
CA ASN A 81 10.00 17.92 -0.76
C ASN A 81 9.34 19.26 -0.35
N ALA A 82 9.29 19.59 0.94
CA ALA A 82 8.60 20.77 1.49
C ALA A 82 7.16 20.95 0.95
N CYS A 83 6.50 19.86 0.57
CA CYS A 83 5.19 19.89 -0.08
C CYS A 83 4.06 20.23 0.89
N ILE A 84 4.29 20.07 2.20
CA ILE A 84 3.29 20.34 3.24
C ILE A 84 2.88 21.82 3.21
N ASP A 85 3.86 22.74 3.12
CA ASP A 85 3.58 24.18 3.06
C ASP A 85 2.85 24.55 1.77
N GLY A 86 3.23 23.93 0.64
CA GLY A 86 2.52 24.08 -0.62
C GLY A 86 1.08 23.57 -0.60
N LEU A 87 0.82 22.49 0.14
CA LEU A 87 -0.54 21.94 0.34
C LEU A 87 -1.39 22.85 1.23
N VAL A 88 -0.80 23.48 2.24
CA VAL A 88 -1.49 24.42 3.15
C VAL A 88 -1.86 25.71 2.42
N LEU A 89 -1.02 26.15 1.48
CA LEU A 89 -1.26 27.33 0.64
C LEU A 89 -2.13 27.03 -0.60
N ALA A 90 -2.43 25.76 -0.89
CA ALA A 90 -3.19 25.38 -2.06
C ALA A 90 -4.66 25.85 -1.97
N PRO A 91 -5.18 26.56 -2.99
CA PRO A 91 -6.58 26.98 -3.00
C PRO A 91 -7.49 25.77 -3.22
N GLY A 92 -8.33 25.45 -2.23
CA GLY A 92 -9.29 24.36 -2.31
C GLY A 92 -9.76 23.86 -0.95
N ASP A 93 -10.73 22.95 -0.95
CA ASP A 93 -11.16 22.25 0.26
C ASP A 93 -10.10 21.22 0.67
N LYS A 94 -9.58 21.34 1.90
CA LYS A 94 -8.59 20.42 2.47
C LYS A 94 -9.13 18.98 2.53
N GLY A 95 -10.46 18.81 2.61
CA GLY A 95 -11.11 17.50 2.53
C GLY A 95 -10.88 16.81 1.18
N ALA A 96 -10.86 17.55 0.07
CA ALA A 96 -10.65 16.99 -1.27
C ALA A 96 -9.23 16.45 -1.43
N ILE A 97 -8.25 17.15 -0.85
CA ILE A 97 -6.83 16.77 -0.85
C ILE A 97 -6.62 15.53 0.01
N TYR A 98 -7.21 15.51 1.21
CA TYR A 98 -7.17 14.35 2.11
C TYR A 98 -7.74 13.11 1.43
N LEU A 99 -8.91 13.21 0.80
CA LEU A 99 -9.55 12.11 0.07
C LEU A 99 -8.68 11.59 -1.09
N GLY A 100 -8.06 12.49 -1.86
CA GLY A 100 -7.19 12.09 -2.97
C GLY A 100 -5.98 11.29 -2.49
N LYS A 101 -5.37 11.74 -1.40
CA LYS A 101 -4.22 11.09 -0.80
C LYS A 101 -4.58 9.75 -0.12
N LEU A 102 -5.72 9.71 0.58
CA LEU A 102 -6.27 8.50 1.16
C LEU A 102 -6.48 7.43 0.07
N LEU A 103 -7.14 7.79 -1.02
CA LEU A 103 -7.37 6.88 -2.15
C LEU A 103 -6.06 6.39 -2.79
N ALA A 104 -5.06 7.26 -2.92
CA ALA A 104 -3.76 6.87 -3.49
C ALA A 104 -3.06 5.85 -2.60
N VAL A 105 -2.97 6.10 -1.29
CA VAL A 105 -2.35 5.18 -0.33
C VAL A 105 -3.14 3.87 -0.24
N SER A 106 -4.46 3.94 -0.13
CA SER A 106 -5.32 2.74 -0.08
C SER A 106 -5.18 1.89 -1.34
N LEU A 107 -5.10 2.49 -2.53
CA LEU A 107 -4.90 1.74 -3.78
C LEU A 107 -3.56 0.99 -3.78
N VAL A 108 -2.49 1.63 -3.33
CA VAL A 108 -1.16 1.01 -3.24
C VAL A 108 -1.15 -0.12 -2.23
N MET A 109 -1.77 0.08 -1.06
CA MET A 109 -1.94 -0.97 -0.06
C MET A 109 -2.72 -2.17 -0.61
N LEU A 110 -3.84 -1.94 -1.29
CA LEU A 110 -4.64 -3.01 -1.90
C LEU A 110 -3.91 -3.75 -3.01
N ALA A 111 -3.15 -3.03 -3.84
CA ALA A 111 -2.33 -3.63 -4.88
C ALA A 111 -1.25 -4.54 -4.28
N MET A 112 -0.62 -4.12 -3.18
CA MET A 112 0.33 -4.96 -2.45
C MET A 112 -0.34 -6.20 -1.87
N GLU A 113 -1.50 -6.05 -1.24
CA GLU A 113 -2.22 -7.17 -0.65
C GLU A 113 -2.62 -8.19 -1.74
N ALA A 114 -3.03 -7.72 -2.92
CA ALA A 114 -3.29 -8.58 -4.07
C ALA A 114 -2.05 -9.37 -4.52
N VAL A 115 -0.86 -8.73 -4.52
CA VAL A 115 0.42 -9.41 -4.82
C VAL A 115 0.74 -10.46 -3.75
N PHE A 116 0.53 -10.13 -2.47
CA PHE A 116 0.73 -11.07 -1.37
C PHE A 116 -0.18 -12.29 -1.49
N VAL A 117 -1.48 -12.08 -1.71
CA VAL A 117 -2.46 -13.16 -1.91
C VAL A 117 -2.10 -14.00 -3.14
N ALA A 118 -1.78 -13.39 -4.28
CA ALA A 118 -1.37 -14.12 -5.48
C ALA A 118 -0.13 -14.99 -5.23
N ALA A 119 0.86 -14.45 -4.51
CA ALA A 119 2.06 -15.17 -4.16
C ALA A 119 1.81 -16.29 -3.13
N THR A 120 0.91 -16.10 -2.16
CA THR A 120 0.48 -17.20 -1.25
C THR A 120 -0.17 -18.34 -2.04
N GLY A 121 -1.07 -18.04 -2.99
CA GLY A 121 -1.71 -19.06 -3.81
C GLY A 121 -0.73 -19.82 -4.69
N PHE A 122 0.20 -19.10 -5.33
CA PHE A 122 1.24 -19.72 -6.14
C PHE A 122 2.17 -20.63 -5.33
N PHE A 123 2.66 -20.19 -4.17
CA PHE A 123 3.60 -20.97 -3.36
C PHE A 123 2.99 -22.21 -2.70
N TYR A 124 1.71 -22.16 -2.33
CA TYR A 124 1.06 -23.24 -1.59
C TYR A 124 0.07 -24.05 -2.42
N ASN A 125 -0.02 -23.78 -3.73
CA ASN A 125 -0.97 -24.43 -4.65
C ASN A 125 -2.40 -24.45 -4.07
N LEU A 126 -2.78 -23.36 -3.43
CA LEU A 126 -4.13 -23.19 -2.90
C LEU A 126 -5.04 -22.82 -4.07
N ASP A 127 -6.12 -23.57 -4.28
CA ASP A 127 -7.22 -23.15 -5.16
C ASP A 127 -7.84 -21.89 -4.53
N ILE A 128 -7.45 -20.71 -5.05
CA ILE A 128 -7.98 -19.39 -4.65
C ILE A 128 -9.21 -19.05 -5.50
#